data_AF-A0A563EH61-F1
#
_entry.id   AF-A0A563EH61-F1
#
_cell.length_a   1.000
_cell.length_b   1.000
_cell.length_c   1.000
_cell.angle_alpha   90.00
_cell.angle_beta   90.00
_cell.angle_gamma   90.00
#
_symmetry.space_group_name_H-M   'P 1'
#
loop_
_entity.id
_entity.type
_entity.pdbx_description
1 polymer ?
#
loop_
_entity_poly.entity_id
_entity_poly.type
_entity_poly.pdbx_seq_one_letter_code
_entity_poly.pdbx_strand_id
1 'polypeptide(L)'
;MNTLSGKQQLSARDRKVIDYVGQFRQLTAGQLRMFVFGELASPTPCDRTLRRLVDGKYLMRLHRLVGGTQGGSAQYVYQLGRLGWRLLERAGEYWAPRAVNLHALAVADCLVKLKTAERAGALEVASFITEPACHVKVAGLLLTPDAFVELKFGGSGERLISWLEVDRGTEHLSTIQEKCERYWKASISGQWDGFFPFVLFVVPDEQRQRAIERVIRSGPSAAHQLFSVCPVSEFPQIRDGGDSCEA
;
A
#
# COMPACT_ATOMS: atom_id res chain seq x y z
N MET A 1 4.69 -47.18 -3.86
CA MET A 1 3.65 -46.22 -4.26
C MET A 1 3.26 -45.42 -3.03
N ASN A 2 3.80 -44.21 -2.88
CA ASN A 2 3.63 -43.42 -1.66
C ASN A 2 2.45 -42.46 -1.84
N THR A 3 1.45 -42.63 -0.98
CA THR A 3 0.16 -41.95 -0.95
C THR A 3 0.35 -40.43 -0.86
N LEU A 4 -0.18 -39.69 -1.83
CA LEU A 4 -0.27 -38.22 -1.80
C LEU A 4 -1.16 -37.82 -0.62
N SER A 5 -0.52 -37.46 0.48
CA SER A 5 -1.12 -36.98 1.72
C SER A 5 -2.02 -35.76 1.46
N GLY A 6 -3.13 -35.70 2.21
CA GLY A 6 -4.37 -35.00 1.88
C GLY A 6 -4.24 -33.52 1.50
N LYS A 7 -5.16 -33.07 0.63
CA LYS A 7 -5.42 -31.64 0.40
C LYS A 7 -5.67 -30.97 1.75
N GLN A 8 -4.68 -30.28 2.31
CA GLN A 8 -4.92 -29.44 3.47
C GLN A 8 -5.94 -28.36 3.07
N GLN A 9 -7.10 -28.40 3.72
CA GLN A 9 -8.13 -27.38 3.52
C GLN A 9 -7.63 -26.06 4.11
N LEU A 10 -7.58 -25.02 3.29
CA LEU A 10 -7.20 -23.68 3.74
C LEU A 10 -8.28 -23.13 4.66
N SER A 11 -7.89 -22.64 5.83
CA SER A 11 -8.80 -21.88 6.70
C SER A 11 -9.07 -20.49 6.12
N ALA A 12 -10.12 -19.81 6.62
CA ALA A 12 -10.38 -18.42 6.25
C ALA A 12 -9.18 -17.50 6.56
N ARG A 13 -8.43 -17.79 7.61
CA ARG A 13 -7.22 -17.02 7.97
C ARG A 13 -6.07 -17.28 6.98
N ASP A 14 -5.89 -18.54 6.56
CA ASP A 14 -4.91 -18.88 5.53
C ASP A 14 -5.21 -18.14 4.22
N ARG A 15 -6.49 -18.13 3.82
CA ARG A 15 -6.94 -17.41 2.63
C ARG A 15 -6.65 -15.92 2.72
N LYS A 16 -6.99 -15.26 3.86
CA LYS A 16 -6.66 -13.84 4.09
C LYS A 16 -5.16 -13.55 3.95
N VAL A 17 -4.28 -14.41 4.48
CA VAL A 17 -2.83 -14.25 4.32
C VAL A 17 -2.45 -14.31 2.84
N ILE A 18 -2.96 -15.30 2.10
CA ILE A 18 -2.65 -15.45 0.67
C ILE A 18 -3.16 -14.25 -0.12
N ASP A 19 -4.38 -13.79 0.14
CA ASP A 19 -4.99 -12.63 -0.52
C ASP A 19 -4.14 -11.36 -0.30
N TYR A 20 -3.72 -11.08 0.95
CA TYR A 20 -2.83 -9.93 1.23
C TYR A 20 -1.48 -10.04 0.55
N VAL A 21 -0.82 -11.21 0.58
CA VAL A 21 0.44 -11.41 -0.13
C VAL A 21 0.24 -11.23 -1.64
N GLY A 22 -0.89 -11.67 -2.17
CA GLY A 22 -1.26 -11.42 -3.55
C GLY A 22 -1.41 -9.93 -3.85
N GLN A 23 -2.18 -9.22 -3.04
CA GLN A 23 -2.46 -7.79 -3.19
C GLN A 23 -1.17 -6.96 -3.21
N PHE A 24 -0.28 -7.17 -2.23
CA PHE A 24 0.96 -6.39 -2.09
C PHE A 24 2.15 -6.98 -2.85
N ARG A 25 2.00 -8.17 -3.47
CA ARG A 25 3.06 -8.98 -4.11
C ARG A 25 4.10 -9.54 -3.15
N GLN A 26 4.60 -8.73 -2.21
CA GLN A 26 5.52 -9.12 -1.15
C GLN A 26 5.13 -8.47 0.18
N LEU A 27 5.26 -9.23 1.28
CA LEU A 27 5.00 -8.73 2.63
C LEU A 27 5.98 -9.31 3.64
N THR A 28 6.32 -8.56 4.68
CA THR A 28 7.08 -9.08 5.83
C THR A 28 6.19 -9.90 6.78
N ALA A 29 6.81 -10.74 7.61
CA ALA A 29 6.11 -11.42 8.72
C ALA A 29 5.41 -10.42 9.67
N GLY A 30 6.07 -9.27 9.95
CA GLY A 30 5.53 -8.21 10.78
C GLY A 30 4.27 -7.57 10.19
N GLN A 31 4.30 -7.22 8.90
CA GLN A 31 3.14 -6.68 8.20
C GLN A 31 1.96 -7.68 8.19
N LEU A 32 2.23 -8.96 7.88
CA LEU A 32 1.20 -10.01 7.90
C LEU A 32 0.61 -10.22 9.30
N ARG A 33 1.43 -10.10 10.34
CA ARG A 33 0.97 -10.11 11.72
C ARG A 33 0.00 -8.95 11.97
N MET A 34 0.38 -7.73 11.58
CA MET A 34 -0.47 -6.55 11.73
C MET A 34 -1.80 -6.68 10.97
N PHE A 35 -1.79 -7.23 9.76
CA PHE A 35 -2.98 -7.32 8.91
C PHE A 35 -3.97 -8.41 9.33
N VAL A 36 -3.47 -9.57 9.77
CA VAL A 36 -4.30 -10.77 9.94
C VAL A 36 -4.35 -11.28 11.39
N PHE A 37 -3.36 -10.95 12.20
CA PHE A 37 -3.17 -11.49 13.56
C PHE A 37 -3.07 -10.42 14.64
N GLY A 38 -3.34 -9.15 14.34
CA GLY A 38 -3.03 -8.04 15.26
C GLY A 38 -3.85 -8.05 16.56
N GLU A 39 -4.94 -8.81 16.62
CA GLU A 39 -5.71 -9.05 17.85
C GLU A 39 -5.08 -10.11 18.77
N LEU A 40 -4.03 -10.80 18.33
CA LEU A 40 -3.37 -11.87 19.08
C LEU A 40 -2.09 -11.36 19.72
N ALA A 41 -1.95 -11.56 21.04
CA ALA A 41 -0.75 -11.20 21.78
C ALA A 41 0.48 -12.04 21.38
N SER A 42 0.28 -13.30 20.98
CA SER A 42 1.37 -14.22 20.64
C SER A 42 1.71 -14.17 19.15
N PRO A 43 3.01 -14.18 18.76
CA PRO A 43 3.43 -14.30 17.36
C PRO A 43 3.23 -15.71 16.79
N THR A 44 3.16 -16.72 17.64
CA THR A 44 3.17 -18.14 17.28
C THR A 44 2.09 -18.55 16.28
N PRO A 45 0.83 -18.06 16.36
CA PRO A 45 -0.19 -18.37 15.36
C PRO A 45 0.17 -17.86 13.95
N CYS A 46 0.79 -16.68 13.85
CA CYS A 46 1.28 -16.15 12.58
C CYS A 46 2.39 -17.04 12.03
N ASP A 47 3.42 -17.32 12.83
CA ASP A 47 4.57 -18.13 12.40
C ASP A 47 4.17 -19.55 11.95
N ARG A 48 3.23 -20.18 12.67
CA ARG A 48 2.68 -21.49 12.27
C ARG A 48 1.92 -21.42 10.95
N THR A 49 1.12 -20.37 10.76
CA THR A 49 0.36 -20.15 9.51
C THR A 49 1.33 -19.96 8.33
N LEU A 50 2.32 -19.08 8.48
CA LEU A 50 3.29 -18.81 7.43
C LEU A 50 4.13 -20.05 7.09
N ARG A 51 4.58 -20.81 8.08
CA ARG A 51 5.28 -22.08 7.86
C ARG A 51 4.43 -23.05 7.05
N ARG A 52 3.18 -23.29 7.49
CA ARG A 52 2.25 -24.19 6.80
C ARG A 52 1.98 -23.77 5.35
N LEU A 53 1.77 -22.47 5.11
CA LEU A 53 1.52 -21.95 3.76
C LEU A 53 2.75 -22.06 2.85
N VAL A 54 3.96 -21.95 3.41
CA VAL A 54 5.21 -22.18 2.67
C VAL A 54 5.40 -23.66 2.37
N ASP A 55 5.18 -24.54 3.34
CA ASP A 55 5.29 -25.99 3.16
C ASP A 55 4.30 -26.48 2.09
N GLY A 56 3.06 -25.97 2.14
CA GLY A 56 2.01 -26.20 1.16
C GLY A 56 2.19 -25.46 -0.18
N LYS A 57 3.31 -24.75 -0.41
CA LYS A 57 3.63 -24.03 -1.66
C LYS A 57 2.62 -22.93 -2.05
N TYR A 58 1.79 -22.48 -1.12
CA TYR A 58 0.93 -21.32 -1.31
C TYR A 58 1.71 -20.02 -1.20
N LEU A 59 2.71 -20.00 -0.32
CA LEU A 59 3.67 -18.92 -0.18
C LEU A 59 5.10 -19.41 -0.50
N MET A 60 5.97 -18.46 -0.80
CA MET A 60 7.41 -18.62 -0.86
C MET A 60 8.04 -17.61 0.10
N ARG A 61 9.03 -18.08 0.87
CA ARG A 61 9.82 -17.22 1.76
C ARG A 61 11.09 -16.76 1.04
N LEU A 62 11.34 -15.46 1.05
CA LEU A 62 12.56 -14.81 0.57
C LEU A 62 13.58 -14.67 1.70
N HIS A 63 14.78 -14.17 1.35
CA HIS A 63 15.84 -13.89 2.32
C HIS A 63 15.38 -12.84 3.35
N ARG A 64 16.07 -12.81 4.49
CA ARG A 64 15.75 -11.86 5.56
C ARG A 64 16.20 -10.45 5.19
N LEU A 65 15.38 -9.45 5.50
CA LEU A 65 15.82 -8.07 5.52
C LEU A 65 16.69 -7.84 6.76
N VAL A 66 17.90 -7.34 6.54
CA VAL A 66 18.80 -6.86 7.60
C VAL A 66 18.63 -5.35 7.69
N GLY A 67 18.18 -4.86 8.84
CA GLY A 67 17.97 -3.43 9.08
C GLY A 67 16.64 -2.92 8.53
N GLY A 68 15.70 -2.65 9.43
CA GLY A 68 14.65 -1.66 9.23
C GLY A 68 14.94 -0.48 10.16
N THR A 69 14.43 0.71 9.83
CA THR A 69 14.58 1.96 10.61
C THR A 69 14.02 1.88 12.05
N GLN A 70 13.41 0.76 12.43
CA GLN A 70 12.77 0.50 13.72
C GLN A 70 13.37 -0.73 14.44
N GLY A 71 14.70 -0.90 14.43
CA GLY A 71 15.42 -1.73 15.42
C GLY A 71 14.92 -3.16 15.65
N GLY A 72 14.33 -3.81 14.64
CA GLY A 72 13.74 -5.14 14.76
C GLY A 72 14.67 -6.25 14.29
N SER A 73 14.56 -7.42 14.93
CA SER A 73 15.16 -8.67 14.43
C SER A 73 14.84 -8.89 12.95
N ALA A 74 15.82 -9.41 12.21
CA ALA A 74 15.74 -9.59 10.75
C ALA A 74 14.44 -10.29 10.32
N GLN A 75 13.62 -9.60 9.51
CA GLN A 75 12.29 -10.05 9.11
C GLN A 75 12.34 -10.88 7.82
N TYR A 76 11.62 -12.00 7.79
CA TYR A 76 11.39 -12.73 6.54
C TYR A 76 10.36 -12.02 5.67
N VAL A 77 10.62 -12.00 4.36
CA VAL A 77 9.67 -11.54 3.34
C VAL A 77 9.00 -12.74 2.68
N TYR A 78 7.72 -12.61 2.36
CA TYR A 78 6.88 -13.64 1.75
C TYR A 78 6.27 -13.12 0.46
N GLN A 79 6.17 -13.99 -0.53
CA GLN A 79 5.48 -13.77 -1.80
C GLN A 79 4.65 -15.00 -2.17
N LEU A 80 3.85 -14.94 -3.24
CA LEU A 80 3.08 -16.10 -3.68
C LEU A 80 4.00 -17.26 -4.08
N GLY A 81 3.67 -18.44 -3.57
CA GLY A 81 4.17 -19.71 -4.09
C GLY A 81 3.35 -20.17 -5.29
N ARG A 82 3.77 -21.24 -5.95
CA ARG A 82 3.12 -21.77 -7.17
C ARG A 82 1.63 -22.09 -6.96
N LEU A 83 1.25 -22.65 -5.81
CA LEU A 83 -0.17 -22.96 -5.55
C LEU A 83 -0.96 -21.70 -5.18
N GLY A 84 -0.35 -20.71 -4.53
CA GLY A 84 -0.99 -19.43 -4.25
C GLY A 84 -1.24 -18.63 -5.52
N TRP A 85 -0.29 -18.64 -6.45
CA TRP A 85 -0.43 -18.04 -7.78
C TRP A 85 -1.65 -18.59 -8.54
N ARG A 86 -1.81 -19.92 -8.53
CA ARG A 86 -2.97 -20.59 -9.15
C ARG A 86 -4.26 -20.33 -8.38
N LEU A 87 -4.22 -20.35 -7.05
CA LEU A 87 -5.40 -20.11 -6.20
C LEU A 87 -5.99 -18.71 -6.42
N LEU A 88 -5.12 -17.72 -6.68
CA LEU A 88 -5.52 -16.34 -6.99
C LEU A 88 -5.68 -16.08 -8.49
N GLU A 89 -5.73 -17.14 -9.31
CA GLU A 89 -5.98 -17.07 -10.76
C GLU A 89 -5.07 -16.05 -11.48
N ARG A 90 -3.82 -15.95 -11.05
CA ARG A 90 -2.86 -15.01 -11.64
C ARG A 90 -2.55 -15.44 -13.09
N ALA A 91 -2.64 -14.47 -13.99
CA ALA A 91 -2.36 -14.69 -15.40
C ALA A 91 -0.90 -15.11 -15.66
N GLY A 92 -0.69 -15.91 -16.70
CA GLY A 92 0.63 -16.37 -17.13
C GLY A 92 1.25 -17.46 -16.26
N GLU A 93 2.46 -17.86 -16.63
CA GLU A 93 3.22 -18.85 -15.87
C GLU A 93 3.64 -18.30 -14.51
N TYR A 94 3.77 -19.20 -13.53
CA TYR A 94 4.27 -18.84 -12.21
C TYR A 94 5.67 -18.25 -12.30
N TRP A 95 5.79 -16.97 -11.95
CA TRP A 95 7.06 -16.26 -11.86
C TRP A 95 7.17 -15.54 -10.52
N ALA A 96 8.34 -15.62 -9.90
CA ALA A 96 8.55 -15.15 -8.53
C ALA A 96 9.96 -14.56 -8.38
N PRO A 97 10.10 -13.23 -8.38
CA PRO A 97 11.38 -12.54 -8.18
C PRO A 97 12.07 -13.00 -6.89
N ARG A 98 13.40 -13.14 -6.92
CA ARG A 98 14.19 -13.48 -5.72
C ARG A 98 14.60 -12.25 -4.91
N ALA A 99 14.59 -11.08 -5.55
CA ALA A 99 14.88 -9.80 -4.92
C ALA A 99 13.69 -9.33 -4.07
N VAL A 100 14.01 -8.64 -2.98
CA VAL A 100 12.99 -7.97 -2.18
C VAL A 100 12.59 -6.67 -2.88
N ASN A 101 11.29 -6.52 -3.11
CA ASN A 101 10.69 -5.31 -3.60
C ASN A 101 10.41 -4.37 -2.41
N LEU A 102 11.39 -3.54 -2.10
CA LEU A 102 11.30 -2.57 -1.00
C LEU A 102 10.19 -1.53 -1.20
N HIS A 103 9.80 -1.24 -2.45
CA HIS A 103 8.67 -0.35 -2.75
C HIS A 103 7.34 -0.95 -2.34
N ALA A 104 7.09 -2.21 -2.72
CA ALA A 104 5.90 -2.94 -2.29
C ALA A 104 5.78 -3.03 -0.76
N LEU A 105 6.90 -3.21 -0.07
CA LEU A 105 6.93 -3.19 1.40
C LEU A 105 6.63 -1.81 1.98
N ALA A 106 7.11 -0.73 1.36
CA ALA A 106 6.78 0.64 1.78
C ALA A 106 5.28 0.95 1.62
N VAL A 107 4.65 0.51 0.52
CA VAL A 107 3.19 0.63 0.33
C VAL A 107 2.43 -0.18 1.40
N ALA A 108 2.92 -1.36 1.78
CA ALA A 108 2.35 -2.14 2.87
C ALA A 108 2.50 -1.45 4.24
N ASP A 109 3.59 -0.73 4.48
CA ASP A 109 3.78 0.04 5.73
C ASP A 109 2.74 1.17 5.87
N CYS A 110 2.26 1.76 4.77
CA CYS A 110 1.11 2.67 4.79
C CYS A 110 -0.13 1.97 5.35
N LEU A 111 -0.49 0.77 4.87
CA LEU A 111 -1.63 0.04 5.43
C LEU A 111 -1.42 -0.35 6.89
N VAL A 112 -0.18 -0.67 7.32
CA VAL A 112 0.13 -0.93 8.74
C VAL A 112 -0.21 0.31 9.58
N LYS A 113 0.21 1.50 9.14
CA LYS A 113 -0.06 2.76 9.85
C LYS A 113 -1.55 3.07 9.90
N LEU A 114 -2.27 2.89 8.79
CA LEU A 114 -3.73 3.04 8.75
C LEU A 114 -4.44 2.07 9.69
N LYS A 115 -4.08 0.78 9.68
CA LYS A 115 -4.66 -0.22 10.59
C LYS A 115 -4.31 0.04 12.06
N THR A 116 -3.17 0.66 12.33
CA THR A 116 -2.80 1.08 13.69
C THR A 116 -3.68 2.23 14.16
N ALA A 117 -3.91 3.24 13.31
CA ALA A 117 -4.83 4.34 13.60
C ALA A 117 -6.28 3.84 13.75
N GLU A 118 -6.70 2.87 12.92
CA GLU A 118 -8.02 2.23 13.01
C GLU A 118 -8.24 1.55 14.36
N ARG A 119 -7.26 0.76 14.83
CA ARG A 119 -7.34 0.14 16.17
C ARG A 119 -7.36 1.15 17.31
N ALA A 120 -6.74 2.31 17.11
CA ALA A 120 -6.79 3.41 18.06
C ALA A 120 -8.12 4.20 18.01
N GLY A 121 -9.03 3.84 17.10
CA GLY A 121 -10.34 4.50 16.95
C GLY A 121 -10.29 5.86 16.24
N ALA A 122 -9.15 6.22 15.62
CA ALA A 122 -8.98 7.51 14.96
C ALA A 122 -9.67 7.58 13.59
N LEU A 123 -9.78 6.44 12.89
CA LEU A 123 -10.35 6.33 11.56
C LEU A 123 -10.85 4.90 11.28
N GLU A 124 -11.56 4.70 10.17
CA GLU A 124 -11.88 3.41 9.59
C GLU A 124 -11.27 3.34 8.18
N VAL A 125 -10.60 2.23 7.84
CA VAL A 125 -10.12 1.96 6.49
C VAL A 125 -11.23 1.27 5.70
N ALA A 126 -12.01 2.05 4.96
CA ALA A 126 -13.12 1.54 4.16
C ALA A 126 -12.64 0.78 2.92
N SER A 127 -11.57 1.28 2.28
CA SER A 127 -10.95 0.61 1.13
C SER A 127 -9.45 0.87 1.06
N PHE A 128 -8.68 -0.13 0.63
CA PHE A 128 -7.27 -0.01 0.29
C PHE A 128 -6.99 -0.95 -0.89
N ILE A 129 -6.75 -0.39 -2.07
CA ILE A 129 -6.55 -1.13 -3.33
C ILE A 129 -5.15 -0.80 -3.85
N THR A 130 -4.31 -1.79 -4.12
CA THR A 130 -2.94 -1.59 -4.61
C THR A 130 -2.84 -1.71 -6.13
N GLU A 131 -1.72 -1.25 -6.68
CA GLU A 131 -1.42 -1.45 -8.10
C GLU A 131 -1.29 -2.95 -8.49
N PRO A 132 -1.75 -3.34 -9.70
CA PRO A 132 -2.30 -2.48 -10.75
C PRO A 132 -3.82 -2.28 -10.64
N ALA A 133 -4.48 -2.79 -9.60
CA ALA A 133 -5.94 -2.81 -9.50
C ALA A 133 -6.54 -1.41 -9.28
N CYS A 134 -5.76 -0.46 -8.74
CA CYS A 134 -6.15 0.94 -8.61
C CYS A 134 -5.80 1.82 -9.83
N HIS A 135 -5.21 1.26 -10.89
CA HIS A 135 -4.90 2.03 -12.10
C HIS A 135 -6.18 2.41 -12.84
N VAL A 136 -6.25 3.65 -13.31
CA VAL A 136 -7.43 4.19 -14.02
C VAL A 136 -6.99 4.95 -15.27
N LYS A 137 -7.86 4.94 -16.30
CA LYS A 137 -7.63 5.72 -17.52
C LYS A 137 -8.65 6.85 -17.59
N VAL A 138 -8.16 8.09 -17.59
CA VAL A 138 -8.98 9.32 -17.59
C VAL A 138 -8.55 10.18 -18.77
N ALA A 139 -9.47 10.51 -19.68
CA ALA A 139 -9.16 11.30 -20.89
C ALA A 139 -7.94 10.79 -21.68
N GLY A 140 -7.81 9.47 -21.81
CA GLY A 140 -6.69 8.85 -22.51
C GLY A 140 -5.41 8.69 -21.69
N LEU A 141 -5.30 9.36 -20.53
CA LEU A 141 -4.15 9.31 -19.62
C LEU A 141 -4.28 8.14 -18.65
N LEU A 142 -3.26 7.28 -18.61
CA LEU A 142 -3.18 6.21 -17.62
C LEU A 142 -2.59 6.75 -16.31
N LEU A 143 -3.39 6.77 -15.25
CA LEU A 143 -2.95 7.04 -13.89
C LEU A 143 -2.55 5.71 -13.23
N THR A 144 -1.36 5.69 -12.63
CA THR A 144 -0.76 4.50 -12.01
C THR A 144 -0.37 4.77 -10.56
N PRO A 145 -1.33 5.07 -9.68
CA PRO A 145 -1.07 5.26 -8.26
C PRO A 145 -0.61 3.96 -7.62
N ASP A 146 0.20 4.04 -6.57
CA ASP A 146 0.64 2.86 -5.82
C ASP A 146 -0.52 2.22 -5.04
N ALA A 147 -1.44 3.06 -4.55
CA ALA A 147 -2.68 2.62 -3.93
C ALA A 147 -3.82 3.63 -4.10
N PHE A 148 -5.05 3.14 -4.02
CA PHE A 148 -6.26 3.92 -3.76
C PHE A 148 -6.73 3.65 -2.34
N VAL A 149 -7.15 4.68 -1.62
CA VAL A 149 -7.56 4.59 -0.22
C VAL A 149 -8.84 5.39 0.01
N GLU A 150 -9.79 4.77 0.72
CA GLU A 150 -10.95 5.44 1.29
C GLU A 150 -10.89 5.31 2.82
N LEU A 151 -10.84 6.45 3.50
CA LEU A 151 -10.85 6.54 4.96
C LEU A 151 -12.13 7.22 5.42
N LYS A 152 -12.62 6.82 6.61
CA LYS A 152 -13.69 7.52 7.31
C LYS A 152 -13.17 7.98 8.67
N PHE A 153 -13.42 9.22 9.04
CA PHE A 153 -13.03 9.74 10.35
C PHE A 153 -14.19 9.67 11.33
N GLY A 154 -13.91 9.21 12.56
CA GLY A 154 -14.92 9.11 13.61
C GLY A 154 -15.44 10.47 14.04
N GLY A 155 -16.74 10.59 14.26
CA GLY A 155 -17.38 11.79 14.84
C GLY A 155 -17.92 12.82 13.84
N SER A 156 -17.33 12.96 12.65
CA SER A 156 -17.78 13.94 11.63
C SER A 156 -18.54 13.31 10.45
N GLY A 157 -18.40 11.99 10.22
CA GLY A 157 -18.92 11.32 9.02
C GLY A 157 -18.13 11.66 7.75
N GLU A 158 -17.04 12.42 7.89
CA GLU A 158 -16.15 12.83 6.82
C GLU A 158 -15.46 11.62 6.20
N ARG A 159 -15.35 11.67 4.86
CA ARG A 159 -14.64 10.67 4.08
C ARG A 159 -13.51 11.32 3.33
N LEU A 160 -12.38 10.64 3.34
CA LEU A 160 -11.21 11.03 2.59
C LEU A 160 -10.90 9.98 1.55
N ILE A 161 -11.01 10.38 0.28
CA ILE A 161 -10.75 9.52 -0.87
C ILE A 161 -9.48 10.02 -1.53
N SER A 162 -8.45 9.19 -1.56
CA SER A 162 -7.14 9.55 -2.10
C SER A 162 -6.49 8.45 -2.93
N TRP A 163 -5.64 8.89 -3.84
CA TRP A 163 -4.57 8.06 -4.37
C TRP A 163 -3.29 8.28 -3.58
N LEU A 164 -2.55 7.21 -3.31
CA LEU A 164 -1.23 7.27 -2.70
C LEU A 164 -0.14 7.12 -3.74
N GLU A 165 0.87 7.97 -3.62
CA GLU A 165 2.17 7.86 -4.29
C GLU A 165 3.24 7.70 -3.20
N VAL A 166 3.79 6.50 -3.03
CA VAL A 166 4.72 6.17 -1.94
C VAL A 166 6.15 6.34 -2.44
N ASP A 167 6.72 7.53 -2.27
CA ASP A 167 8.08 7.80 -2.69
C ASP A 167 9.07 7.35 -1.62
N ARG A 168 10.10 6.59 -2.05
CA ARG A 168 11.19 6.13 -1.17
C ARG A 168 12.39 7.07 -1.15
N GLY A 169 12.27 8.27 -1.74
CA GLY A 169 13.37 9.22 -1.90
C GLY A 169 14.31 8.91 -3.08
N THR A 170 14.05 7.85 -3.84
CA THR A 170 14.89 7.41 -4.98
C THR A 170 14.40 7.90 -6.32
N GLU A 171 13.16 8.39 -6.42
CA GLU A 171 12.59 8.89 -7.67
C GLU A 171 13.19 10.26 -8.04
N HIS A 172 13.43 10.52 -9.32
CA HIS A 172 13.89 11.85 -9.74
C HIS A 172 12.76 12.86 -9.66
N LEU A 173 13.07 14.12 -9.30
CA LEU A 173 12.06 15.18 -9.19
C LEU A 173 11.35 15.46 -10.53
N SER A 174 12.01 15.23 -11.66
CA SER A 174 11.37 15.32 -12.98
C SER A 174 10.27 14.27 -13.16
N THR A 175 10.46 13.06 -12.64
CA THR A 175 9.42 12.01 -12.68
C THR A 175 8.24 12.38 -11.77
N ILE A 176 8.51 12.98 -10.61
CA ILE A 176 7.46 13.54 -9.74
C ILE A 176 6.69 14.66 -10.47
N GLN A 177 7.39 15.53 -11.18
CA GLN A 177 6.76 16.58 -11.99
C GLN A 177 5.84 15.99 -13.07
N GLU A 178 6.32 14.99 -13.82
CA GLU A 178 5.51 14.30 -14.83
C GLU A 178 4.26 13.65 -14.23
N LYS A 179 4.35 13.06 -13.03
CA LYS A 179 3.19 12.53 -12.29
C LYS A 179 2.20 13.65 -11.97
N CYS A 180 2.67 14.75 -11.37
CA CYS A 180 1.81 15.90 -11.05
C CYS A 180 1.10 16.45 -12.29
N GLU A 181 1.83 16.63 -13.40
CA GLU A 181 1.24 17.10 -14.65
C GLU A 181 0.19 16.12 -15.20
N ARG A 182 0.42 14.81 -15.08
CA ARG A 182 -0.52 13.78 -15.55
C ARG A 182 -1.81 13.76 -14.73
N TYR A 183 -1.71 13.79 -13.40
CA TYR A 183 -2.87 13.87 -12.52
C TYR A 183 -3.65 15.16 -12.74
N TRP A 184 -2.96 16.31 -12.84
CA TRP A 184 -3.60 17.59 -13.10
C TRP A 184 -4.36 17.61 -14.44
N LYS A 185 -3.74 17.14 -15.53
CA LYS A 185 -4.41 17.06 -16.84
C LYS A 185 -5.64 16.14 -16.79
N ALA A 186 -5.56 15.04 -16.04
CA ALA A 186 -6.70 14.15 -15.83
C ALA A 186 -7.82 14.83 -15.02
N SER A 187 -7.49 15.55 -13.95
CA SER A 187 -8.49 16.18 -13.06
C SER A 187 -9.28 17.28 -13.76
N ILE A 188 -8.65 18.06 -14.64
CA ILE A 188 -9.33 19.13 -15.40
C ILE A 188 -9.96 18.67 -16.72
N SER A 189 -9.85 17.39 -17.06
CA SER A 189 -10.34 16.88 -18.33
C SER A 189 -11.87 16.86 -18.45
N GLY A 190 -12.58 16.94 -17.32
CA GLY A 190 -14.03 16.78 -17.25
C GLY A 190 -14.52 15.35 -17.53
N GLN A 191 -13.62 14.36 -17.63
CA GLN A 191 -13.96 12.95 -17.90
C GLN A 191 -13.88 12.07 -16.65
N TRP A 192 -14.06 12.66 -15.47
CA TRP A 192 -14.15 11.95 -14.20
C TRP A 192 -15.55 12.16 -13.62
N ASP A 193 -16.23 11.07 -13.29
CA ASP A 193 -17.54 11.13 -12.67
C ASP A 193 -17.38 11.39 -11.16
N GLY A 194 -17.99 12.47 -10.67
CA GLY A 194 -17.97 12.83 -9.25
C GLY A 194 -16.69 13.54 -8.81
N PHE A 195 -16.32 13.36 -7.54
CA PHE A 195 -15.15 14.02 -6.96
C PHE A 195 -13.86 13.32 -7.39
N PHE A 196 -12.94 14.07 -7.99
CA PHE A 196 -11.62 13.56 -8.36
C PHE A 196 -10.77 13.36 -7.10
N PRO A 197 -10.28 12.15 -6.79
CA PRO A 197 -9.47 11.91 -5.60
C PRO A 197 -8.23 12.79 -5.60
N PHE A 198 -7.90 13.38 -4.45
CA PHE A 198 -6.61 14.04 -4.29
C PHE A 198 -5.48 13.01 -4.23
N VAL A 199 -4.27 13.45 -4.51
CA VAL A 199 -3.07 12.61 -4.53
C VAL A 199 -2.21 12.93 -3.32
N LEU A 200 -2.01 11.94 -2.47
CA LEU A 200 -1.16 12.02 -1.29
C LEU A 200 0.18 11.35 -1.56
N PHE A 201 1.24 12.15 -1.60
CA PHE A 201 2.60 11.65 -1.58
C PHE A 201 3.00 11.27 -0.15
N VAL A 202 3.38 10.01 0.06
CA VAL A 202 3.99 9.55 1.32
C VAL A 202 5.49 9.44 1.11
N VAL A 203 6.27 10.21 1.87
CA VAL A 203 7.72 10.40 1.65
C VAL A 203 8.55 9.95 2.86
N PRO A 204 9.85 9.63 2.70
CA PRO A 204 10.67 9.14 3.81
C PRO A 204 10.88 10.17 4.93
N ASP A 205 10.99 11.45 4.58
CA ASP A 205 11.39 12.51 5.50
C ASP A 205 10.93 13.91 5.03
N GLU A 206 11.07 14.89 5.91
CA GLU A 206 10.71 16.28 5.63
C GLU A 206 11.55 16.93 4.53
N GLN A 207 12.80 16.50 4.34
CA GLN A 207 13.65 17.06 3.27
C GLN A 207 13.05 16.71 1.92
N ARG A 208 12.63 15.45 1.76
CA ARG A 208 11.95 14.98 0.56
C ARG A 208 10.57 15.60 0.41
N GLN A 209 9.83 15.77 1.51
CA GLN A 209 8.57 16.52 1.52
C GLN A 209 8.74 17.91 0.89
N ARG A 210 9.66 18.72 1.42
CA ARG A 210 9.93 20.08 0.93
C ARG A 210 10.36 20.11 -0.54
N ALA A 211 11.04 19.06 -1.01
CA ALA A 211 11.44 18.93 -2.41
C ALA A 211 10.23 18.69 -3.33
N ILE A 212 9.34 17.76 -2.97
CA ILE A 212 8.12 17.48 -3.74
C ILE A 212 7.14 18.66 -3.69
N GLU A 213 6.99 19.32 -2.53
CA GLU A 213 6.18 20.54 -2.42
C GLU A 213 6.69 21.67 -3.33
N ARG A 214 8.01 21.80 -3.51
CA ARG A 214 8.58 22.76 -4.49
C ARG A 214 8.20 22.40 -5.91
N VAL A 215 8.18 21.11 -6.27
CA VAL A 215 7.72 20.66 -7.59
C VAL A 215 6.24 21.00 -7.78
N ILE A 216 5.39 20.71 -6.79
CA ILE A 216 3.95 21.04 -6.84
C ILE A 216 3.75 22.55 -7.02
N ARG A 217 4.46 23.38 -6.23
CA ARG A 217 4.39 24.86 -6.32
C ARG A 217 4.92 25.45 -7.63
N SER A 218 5.75 24.71 -8.37
CA SER A 218 6.25 25.13 -9.68
C SER A 218 5.25 24.86 -10.82
N GLY A 219 4.21 24.05 -10.56
CA GLY A 219 3.13 23.79 -11.48
C GLY A 219 2.04 24.88 -11.48
N PRO A 220 0.92 24.65 -12.17
CA PRO A 220 -0.22 25.56 -12.15
C PRO A 220 -0.80 25.72 -10.74
N SER A 221 -1.12 26.94 -10.32
CA SER A 221 -1.67 27.23 -8.99
C SER A 221 -2.96 26.47 -8.68
N ALA A 222 -3.81 26.29 -9.68
CA ALA A 222 -5.05 25.52 -9.58
C ALA A 222 -4.80 24.01 -9.32
N ALA A 223 -3.60 23.51 -9.60
CA ALA A 223 -3.22 22.12 -9.32
C ALA A 223 -2.79 21.91 -7.87
N HIS A 224 -2.46 22.95 -7.11
CA HIS A 224 -1.88 22.79 -5.76
C HIS A 224 -2.81 22.03 -4.81
N GLN A 225 -4.12 22.31 -4.86
CA GLN A 225 -5.13 21.67 -4.01
C GLN A 225 -5.34 20.18 -4.34
N LEU A 226 -4.85 19.71 -5.50
CA LEU A 226 -4.94 18.31 -5.89
C LEU A 226 -3.92 17.43 -5.15
N PHE A 227 -2.86 18.02 -4.58
CA PHE A 227 -1.73 17.28 -4.03
C PHE A 227 -1.50 17.62 -2.56
N SER A 228 -1.16 16.60 -1.77
CA SER A 228 -0.61 16.76 -0.43
C SER A 228 0.62 15.88 -0.27
N VAL A 229 1.52 16.24 0.65
CA VAL A 229 2.76 15.51 0.89
C VAL A 229 2.90 15.29 2.40
N CYS A 230 3.10 14.04 2.80
CA CYS A 230 3.15 13.63 4.20
C CYS A 230 4.39 12.77 4.46
N PRO A 231 5.29 13.15 5.37
CA PRO A 231 6.33 12.26 5.85
C PRO A 231 5.74 11.00 6.46
N VAL A 232 6.37 9.86 6.22
CA VAL A 232 5.92 8.57 6.75
C VAL A 232 5.84 8.56 8.27
N SER A 233 6.62 9.39 8.97
CA SER A 233 6.56 9.58 10.43
C SER A 233 5.23 10.17 10.90
N GLU A 234 4.62 11.05 10.11
CA GLU A 234 3.37 11.75 10.42
C GLU A 234 2.14 11.01 9.87
N PHE A 235 2.32 10.18 8.85
CA PHE A 235 1.23 9.39 8.27
C PHE A 235 0.54 8.47 9.31
N PRO A 236 -0.81 8.45 9.41
CA PRO A 236 -1.79 8.99 8.47
C PRO A 236 -2.41 10.35 8.88
N GLN A 237 -1.72 11.16 9.69
CA GLN A 237 -2.18 12.51 9.97
C GLN A 237 -2.05 13.35 8.70
N ILE A 238 -3.19 13.59 8.06
CA ILE A 238 -3.26 14.41 6.85
C ILE A 238 -3.70 15.79 7.32
N ARG A 239 -2.81 16.78 7.16
CA ARG A 239 -3.17 18.17 7.39
C ARG A 239 -3.93 18.64 6.16
N ASP A 240 -5.09 19.24 6.35
CA ASP A 240 -5.80 19.90 5.27
C ASP A 240 -4.88 20.93 4.63
N GLY A 241 -4.66 20.80 3.31
CA GLY A 241 -3.91 21.77 2.51
C GLY A 241 -4.66 23.08 2.28
N GLY A 242 -5.76 23.29 3.00
CA GLY A 242 -6.56 24.50 2.96
C GLY A 242 -6.77 25.00 4.37
N ASP A 243 -5.99 26.02 4.76
CA ASP A 243 -6.53 27.02 5.66
C ASP A 243 -7.83 27.53 5.02
N SER A 244 -8.88 27.48 5.81
CA SER A 244 -10.18 28.06 5.56
C SER A 244 -10.04 29.47 4.95
N CYS A 245 -10.43 29.61 3.69
CA CYS A 245 -11.06 30.85 3.26
C CYS A 245 -12.45 30.88 3.91
N GLU A 246 -12.51 31.24 5.18
CA GLU A 246 -13.69 31.87 5.76
C GLU A 246 -13.52 33.39 5.66
N ALA A 247 -14.62 34.01 5.24
CA ALA A 247 -14.77 35.43 4.91
C ALA A 247 -14.58 36.36 6.11
#